data_AF-A0ABD0APG6-F1
#
_entry.id   AF-A0ABD0APG6-F1
#
_cell.length_a   1.000
_cell.length_b   1.000
_cell.length_c   1.000
_cell.angle_alpha   90.00
_cell.angle_beta   90.00
_cell.angle_gamma   90.00
#
_symmetry.space_group_name_H-M   'P 1'
#
loop_
_entity.id
_entity.type
_entity.pdbx_description
1 polymer ?
#
loop_
_entity_poly.entity_id
_entity_poly.type
_entity_poly.pdbx_seq_one_letter_code
_entity_poly.pdbx_strand_id
1 'polypeptide(L)' 'MIVVITIELDRNQHSVYLLNYHLVMVVKYRRKVINDEISEYLKHRFVVVGQSVKSKMLV' A
#
# COMPACT_ATOMS: atom_id res chain seq x y z
N MET A 1 -24.77 5.86 -23.74
CA MET A 1 -24.43 4.88 -22.69
C MET A 1 -23.42 5.56 -21.76
N ILE A 2 -23.88 6.05 -20.61
CA ILE A 2 -23.02 6.75 -19.64
C ILE A 2 -22.36 5.66 -18.79
N VAL A 3 -21.03 5.61 -18.79
CA VAL A 3 -20.27 4.77 -17.86
C VAL A 3 -20.33 5.46 -16.50
N VAL A 4 -21.22 5.00 -15.62
CA VAL A 4 -21.24 5.43 -14.22
C VAL A 4 -20.04 4.77 -13.55
N ILE A 5 -19.02 5.55 -13.22
CA ILE A 5 -17.84 5.08 -12.48
C ILE A 5 -18.24 5.05 -11.01
N THR A 6 -18.58 3.87 -10.48
CA THR A 6 -18.84 3.69 -9.04
C THR A 6 -17.53 3.69 -8.28
N ILE A 7 -17.22 4.80 -7.61
CA ILE A 7 -16.06 4.93 -6.71
C ILE A 7 -16.49 4.44 -5.32
N GLU A 8 -15.87 3.36 -4.84
CA GLU A 8 -16.09 2.86 -3.48
C GLU A 8 -15.30 3.73 -2.48
N LEU A 9 -16.02 4.26 -1.48
CA LEU A 9 -15.47 5.12 -0.42
C LEU A 9 -15.61 4.44 0.94
N ASP A 10 -14.56 4.49 1.74
CA ASP A 10 -14.57 3.97 3.11
C ASP A 10 -15.32 4.92 4.04
N ARG A 11 -16.00 4.36 5.04
CA ARG A 11 -16.79 5.11 6.03
C ARG A 11 -16.35 4.76 7.44
N ASN A 12 -16.10 5.79 8.23
CA ASN A 12 -15.96 5.74 9.68
C ASN A 12 -17.16 6.48 10.32
N GLN A 13 -17.31 6.45 11.64
CA GLN A 13 -18.49 6.99 12.36
C GLN A 13 -18.87 8.43 11.98
N HIS A 14 -17.88 9.29 11.69
CA HIS A 14 -18.10 10.69 11.33
C HIS A 14 -17.27 11.13 10.11
N SER A 15 -16.77 10.19 9.30
CA SER A 15 -15.90 10.53 8.17
C SER A 15 -16.08 9.57 7.01
N VAL A 16 -16.06 10.08 5.78
CA VAL A 16 -16.04 9.30 4.55
C VAL A 16 -14.79 9.69 3.79
N TYR A 17 -13.98 8.72 3.38
CA TYR A 17 -12.67 9.01 2.78
C TYR A 17 -12.22 7.95 1.76
N LEU A 18 -11.28 8.37 0.91
CA LEU A 18 -10.51 7.51 0.02
C LEU A 18 -9.08 8.06 -0.02
N LEU A 19 -8.17 7.38 0.68
CA LEU A 19 -6.79 7.84 0.84
C LEU A 19 -5.84 6.94 0.05
N ASN A 20 -5.32 7.46 -1.06
CA ASN A 20 -4.33 6.77 -1.89
C ASN A 20 -2.98 7.50 -1.77
N TYR A 21 -1.97 6.82 -1.23
CA TYR A 21 -0.64 7.37 -1.05
C TYR A 21 0.40 6.59 -1.85
N HIS A 22 1.36 7.29 -2.42
CA HIS A 22 2.54 6.69 -3.05
C HIS A 22 3.73 6.78 -2.09
N LEU A 23 4.09 5.65 -1.49
CA LEU A 23 5.19 5.56 -0.52
C LEU A 23 6.45 5.02 -1.21
N VAL A 24 7.55 5.78 -1.14
CA VAL A 24 8.86 5.35 -1.62
C VAL A 24 9.87 5.41 -0.47
N MET A 25 10.55 4.29 -0.22
CA MET A 25 11.56 4.18 0.82
C MET A 25 12.89 3.70 0.23
N VAL A 26 14.00 4.17 0.80
CA VAL A 26 15.35 3.82 0.35
C VAL A 26 16.15 3.27 1.53
N VAL A 27 17.00 2.29 1.25
CA VAL A 27 17.91 1.71 2.23
C VAL A 27 18.97 2.71 2.69
N LYS A 28 19.46 2.53 3.92
CA LYS A 28 20.51 3.37 4.49
C LYS A 28 21.74 3.40 3.54
N TYR A 29 22.23 4.61 3.26
CA TYR A 29 23.35 4.87 2.34
C TYR A 29 23.13 4.44 0.88
N ARG A 30 21.89 4.14 0.45
CA ARG A 30 21.53 3.74 -0.92
C ARG A 30 22.38 2.59 -1.49
N ARG A 31 22.85 1.69 -0.63
CA ARG A 31 23.62 0.52 -1.06
C ARG A 31 22.71 -0.40 -1.89
N LYS A 32 23.24 -1.05 -2.92
CA LYS A 32 22.51 -2.03 -3.73
C LYS A 32 22.41 -3.37 -3.01
N VAL A 33 21.64 -3.40 -1.91
CA VAL A 33 21.49 -4.58 -1.03
C VAL A 33 20.17 -5.33 -1.26
N ILE A 34 19.26 -4.79 -2.05
CA ILE A 34 18.00 -5.46 -2.39
C ILE A 34 18.29 -6.42 -3.55
N ASN A 35 18.40 -7.70 -3.24
CA ASN A 35 18.40 -8.81 -4.20
C ASN A 35 16.98 -9.40 -4.31
N ASP A 36 16.78 -10.38 -5.19
CA ASP A 36 15.45 -10.95 -5.44
C ASP A 36 14.84 -11.58 -4.18
N GLU A 37 15.63 -12.31 -3.40
CA GLU A 37 15.18 -12.94 -2.13
C GLU A 37 14.75 -11.91 -1.09
N ILE A 38 15.56 -10.87 -0.86
CA ILE A 38 15.23 -9.77 0.06
C ILE A 38 14.01 -9.01 -0.45
N SER A 39 13.91 -8.81 -1.77
CA SER A 39 12.75 -8.14 -2.36
C SER A 39 11.47 -8.91 -2.04
N GLU A 40 11.46 -10.23 -2.21
CA GLU A 40 10.27 -11.05 -2.00
C GLU A 40 9.89 -11.11 -0.51
N TYR A 41 10.89 -11.23 0.37
CA TYR A 41 10.69 -11.11 1.81
C TYR A 41 10.07 -9.76 2.21
N LEU A 42 10.58 -8.65 1.64
CA LEU A 42 10.06 -7.31 1.91
C LEU A 42 8.62 -7.17 1.42
N LYS A 43 8.28 -7.61 0.20
CA LYS A 43 6.91 -7.59 -0.31
C LYS A 43 5.96 -8.32 0.63
N HIS A 44 6.31 -9.54 1.04
CA HIS A 44 5.50 -10.31 1.98
C HIS A 44 5.34 -9.59 3.32
N ARG A 45 6.43 -9.03 3.86
CA ARG A 45 6.39 -8.30 5.13
C ARG A 45 5.51 -7.06 5.05
N PHE A 46 5.54 -6.33 3.93
CA PHE A 46 4.69 -5.18 3.67
C PHE A 46 3.20 -5.55 3.65
N VAL A 47 2.84 -6.66 3.01
CA VAL A 47 1.45 -7.15 3.01
C VAL A 47 1.00 -7.49 4.44
N VAL A 48 1.82 -8.20 5.22
CA VAL A 48 1.50 -8.55 6.62
C VAL A 48 1.28 -7.30 7.48
N VAL A 49 2.16 -6.30 7.37
CA VAL A 49 2.02 -5.04 8.13
C VAL A 49 0.78 -4.27 7.67
N GLY A 50 0.53 -4.16 6.35
CA GLY A 50 -0.62 -3.46 5.80
C GLY A 50 -1.97 -4.04 6.25
N GLN A 51 -2.07 -5.37 6.33
CA GLN A 51 -3.26 -6.05 6.85
C GLN A 51 -3.58 -5.65 8.29
N SER A 52 -2.55 -5.51 9.14
CA SER A 52 -2.74 -5.09 10.54
C SER A 52 -3.33 -3.68 10.65
N VAL A 53 -3.07 -2.80 9.69
CA VAL A 53 -3.49 -1.39 9.70
C VAL A 53 -4.79 -1.18 8.89
N LYS A 54 -5.50 -2.26 8.51
CA LYS A 54 -6.65 -2.23 7.59
C LYS A 54 -6.37 -1.44 6.30
N SER A 55 -5.11 -1.42 5.87
CA SER A 55 -4.66 -0.67 4.70
C SER A 55 -4.39 -1.65 3.57
N LYS A 56 -5.01 -1.43 2.40
CA LYS A 56 -4.74 -2.24 1.21
C LYS A 56 -3.42 -1.77 0.60
N MET A 57 -2.36 -2.52 0.83
CA MET A 57 -1.06 -2.25 0.21
C MET A 57 -1.02 -2.92 -1.17
N LEU A 58 -0.87 -2.12 -2.22
CA LEU A 58 -0.60 -2.58 -3.58
C LEU A 58 0.91 -2.55 -3.77
N VAL A 59 1.52 -3.71 -3.97
CA VAL A 59 2.96 -3.90 -4.19
C VAL A 59 3.20 -4.24 -5.65
#